data_AF-A0AAV2AAN8-F1
#
_entry.id   AF-A0AAV2AAN8-F1
#
_cell.length_a   1.000
_cell.length_b   1.000
_cell.length_c   1.000
_cell.angle_alpha   90.00
_cell.angle_beta   90.00
_cell.angle_gamma   90.00
#
_symmetry.space_group_name_H-M   'P 1'
#
loop_
_entity.id
_entity.type
_entity.pdbx_description
1 polymer ?
#
loop_
_entity_poly.entity_id
_entity_poly.type
_entity_poly.pdbx_seq_one_letter_code
_entity_poly.pdbx_strand_id
1 'polypeptide(L)'
;MKEKGELDSVEVGDRQILVCQSSAKNITLIYKTLRKFIADIEVALQLESGNCPLHSFLIDCVKVFLDQVSIEVNKLLERITTSLETWQPVTDAEELKLSEAKTSILKSTLALNSCLMEMEEYINSLPDYSSYFLQLICHVLQSYKDLSYGAYKSLIYPDSEDQRIFSLTWTRDEDISRLLRSLPNWTTLKINDDSTVEGEHNFEESPEEIRFRNKEESELLIRNLSSAKDSISINEIISDHSKLRNLALMHESMEWFSSRILAFAQRLPDVQGSVRSLLPDKANDEGDIEISVGMSTKVSLKKLAEEFEDLADTCLLVIHLEIRAHCFYYLLQLSKQGSYVSRKDDEEPEPEILKLNADLTKIDESLSPILQLKKMRYVFEGLGELLATILINSINNMKKINENKVKKMGRNIFAIQQNLAGITMTREVALDRARQFFELLNHNYEEILNQIVEEGPQFQEHEYSALIQLIHNSREGIYEQEPVSVYLEKLRQILDEVAVSV
;
A
#
# COMPACT_ATOMS: atom_id res chain seq x y z
N MET A 1 76.44 -19.90 11.56
CA MET A 1 77.60 -19.35 10.83
C MET A 1 77.14 -19.13 9.39
N LYS A 2 76.89 -17.89 8.94
CA LYS A 2 77.81 -17.03 8.15
C LYS A 2 78.33 -17.78 6.90
N GLU A 3 78.09 -17.40 5.64
CA GLU A 3 78.10 -16.11 4.92
C GLU A 3 77.18 -16.18 3.67
N LYS A 4 76.37 -15.17 3.33
CA LYS A 4 76.63 -14.04 2.40
C LYS A 4 77.02 -14.41 0.96
N GLY A 5 76.08 -14.14 0.03
CA GLY A 5 76.31 -13.27 -1.12
C GLY A 5 76.42 -13.95 -2.50
N GLU A 6 75.39 -13.79 -3.32
CA GLU A 6 75.56 -13.41 -4.73
C GLU A 6 74.27 -12.77 -5.23
N LEU A 7 74.40 -11.51 -5.69
CA LEU A 7 73.35 -10.75 -6.36
C LEU A 7 73.25 -11.27 -7.79
N ASP A 8 72.16 -11.98 -8.11
CA ASP A 8 71.71 -12.06 -9.49
C ASP A 8 70.78 -10.87 -9.76
N SER A 9 71.38 -9.87 -10.40
CA SER A 9 70.70 -8.77 -11.08
C SER A 9 69.83 -9.34 -12.19
N VAL A 10 68.53 -9.51 -11.92
CA VAL A 10 67.52 -9.70 -12.96
C VAL A 10 66.88 -8.33 -13.22
N GLU A 11 67.35 -7.69 -14.30
CA GLU A 11 66.64 -6.58 -14.93
C GLU A 11 65.29 -7.08 -15.44
N VAL A 12 64.25 -6.95 -14.61
CA VAL A 12 62.85 -6.96 -15.04
C VAL A 12 62.42 -5.50 -15.07
N GLY A 13 62.00 -5.03 -16.25
CA GLY A 13 61.62 -3.63 -16.48
C GLY A 13 60.78 -3.05 -15.35
N ASP A 14 61.15 -1.83 -14.98
CA ASP A 14 60.80 -0.97 -13.83
C ASP A 14 59.30 -0.82 -13.50
N ARG A 15 58.58 -1.93 -13.32
CA ARG A 15 57.21 -1.95 -12.81
C ARG A 15 57.28 -2.08 -11.31
N GLN A 16 57.19 -0.94 -10.62
CA GLN A 16 56.94 -0.90 -9.17
C GLN A 16 55.83 -1.91 -8.82
N ILE A 17 56.14 -2.85 -7.94
CA ILE A 17 55.14 -3.81 -7.45
C ILE A 17 54.18 -3.01 -6.57
N LEU A 18 53.02 -2.65 -7.12
CA LEU A 18 51.98 -1.94 -6.39
C LEU A 18 51.27 -2.92 -5.44
N VAL A 19 51.12 -2.51 -4.18
CA VAL A 19 50.45 -3.30 -3.13
C VAL A 19 48.95 -3.48 -3.43
N CYS A 20 48.34 -2.52 -4.12
CA CYS A 20 46.95 -2.56 -4.55
C CYS A 20 46.76 -1.75 -5.83
N GLN A 21 45.61 -1.92 -6.49
CA GLN A 21 45.23 -1.08 -7.62
C GLN A 21 44.96 0.36 -7.14
N SER A 22 45.33 1.34 -7.97
CA SER A 22 45.08 2.75 -7.67
C SER A 22 43.57 3.03 -7.67
N SER A 23 43.01 3.34 -6.49
CA SER A 23 41.62 3.71 -6.30
C SER A 23 41.47 4.69 -5.15
N ALA A 24 40.60 5.70 -5.29
CA ALA A 24 40.28 6.60 -4.19
C ALA A 24 39.61 5.83 -3.02
N LYS A 25 38.90 4.72 -3.31
CA LYS A 25 38.28 3.85 -2.30
C LYS A 25 39.30 3.23 -1.33
N ASN A 26 40.58 3.15 -1.70
CA ASN A 26 41.62 2.64 -0.80
C ASN A 26 41.71 3.43 0.51
N ILE A 27 41.26 4.70 0.51
CA ILE A 27 41.22 5.54 1.71
C ILE A 27 40.37 4.91 2.82
N THR A 28 39.29 4.18 2.49
CA THR A 28 38.39 3.59 3.50
C THR A 28 39.09 2.54 4.36
N LEU A 29 40.09 1.84 3.81
CA LEU A 29 40.85 0.81 4.51
C LEU A 29 41.96 1.39 5.41
N ILE A 30 42.57 2.51 4.99
CA ILE A 30 43.77 3.04 5.62
C ILE A 30 43.51 4.24 6.52
N TYR A 31 42.38 4.93 6.36
CA TYR A 31 42.08 6.22 7.01
C TYR A 31 42.25 6.17 8.53
N LYS A 32 41.58 5.23 9.22
CA LYS A 32 41.66 5.10 10.68
C LYS A 32 43.09 4.90 11.18
N THR A 33 43.86 4.07 10.48
CA THR A 33 45.24 3.75 10.86
C THR A 33 46.16 4.95 10.64
N LEU A 34 46.04 5.62 9.49
CA LEU A 34 46.80 6.83 9.19
C LEU A 34 46.44 7.98 10.13
N ARG A 35 45.16 8.14 10.48
CA ARG A 35 44.71 9.18 11.41
C ARG A 35 45.31 9.00 12.80
N LYS A 36 45.34 7.76 13.32
CA LYS A 36 46.03 7.44 14.58
C LYS A 36 47.52 7.74 14.52
N PHE A 37 48.18 7.31 13.44
CA PHE A 37 49.61 7.56 13.25
C PHE A 37 49.95 9.06 13.14
N ILE A 38 49.11 9.85 12.45
CA ILE A 38 49.24 11.31 12.38
C ILE A 38 49.14 11.91 13.79
N ALA A 39 48.17 11.48 14.60
CA ALA A 39 48.04 11.95 15.97
C ALA A 39 49.29 11.64 16.81
N ASP A 40 49.86 10.43 16.68
CA ASP A 40 51.11 10.06 17.36
C ASP A 40 52.29 10.96 16.94
N ILE A 41 52.39 11.31 15.65
CA ILE A 41 53.41 12.24 15.12
C ILE A 41 53.23 13.63 15.71
N GLU A 42 52.01 14.16 15.71
CA GLU A 42 51.70 15.50 16.20
C GLU A 42 52.03 15.63 17.69
N VAL A 43 51.69 14.61 18.49
CA VAL A 43 52.05 14.53 19.91
C VAL A 43 53.56 14.44 20.10
N ALA A 44 54.26 13.58 19.35
CA ALA A 44 55.70 13.40 19.48
C ALA A 44 56.50 14.66 19.10
N LEU A 45 56.00 15.43 18.13
CA LEU A 45 56.65 16.64 17.64
C LEU A 45 56.15 17.93 18.30
N GLN A 46 55.21 17.85 19.25
CA GLN A 46 54.56 19.00 19.88
C GLN A 46 53.96 19.98 18.84
N LEU A 47 53.44 19.45 17.74
CA LEU A 47 52.74 20.23 16.73
C LEU A 47 51.32 20.51 17.21
N GLU A 48 50.79 21.69 16.90
CA GLU A 48 49.35 21.91 17.01
C GLU A 48 48.62 20.95 16.05
N SER A 49 47.48 20.42 16.49
CA SER A 49 46.69 19.45 15.73
C SER A 49 46.43 19.91 14.29
N GLY A 50 46.74 19.07 13.32
CA GLY A 50 46.52 19.35 11.90
C GLY A 50 47.69 20.02 11.16
N ASN A 51 48.78 20.36 11.85
CA ASN A 51 49.98 20.95 11.21
C ASN A 51 50.95 19.90 10.63
N CYS A 52 50.63 18.60 10.69
CA CYS A 52 51.43 17.56 10.06
C CYS A 52 51.26 17.57 8.52
N PRO A 53 52.34 17.58 7.71
CA PRO A 53 52.21 17.50 6.24
C PRO A 53 51.47 16.25 5.76
N LEU A 54 51.58 15.14 6.50
CA LEU A 54 50.83 13.91 6.22
C LEU A 54 49.33 14.09 6.46
N HIS A 55 48.94 14.96 7.40
CA HIS A 55 47.54 15.32 7.61
C HIS A 55 46.96 16.08 6.40
N SER A 56 47.69 17.07 5.88
CA SER A 56 47.27 17.81 4.67
C SER A 56 47.14 16.86 3.47
N PHE A 57 48.10 15.97 3.26
CA PHE A 57 48.05 14.96 2.20
C PHE A 57 46.85 14.01 2.34
N LEU A 58 46.56 13.57 3.57
CA LEU A 58 45.41 12.71 3.86
C LEU A 58 44.09 13.43 3.53
N ILE A 59 43.95 14.70 3.91
CA ILE A 59 42.77 15.50 3.60
C ILE A 59 42.54 15.60 2.09
N ASP A 60 43.59 15.87 1.31
CA ASP A 60 43.46 15.99 -0.15
C ASP A 60 43.07 14.66 -0.80
N CYS A 61 43.58 13.53 -0.30
CA CYS A 61 43.13 12.20 -0.72
C CYS A 61 41.64 11.96 -0.38
N VAL A 62 41.20 12.37 0.81
CA VAL A 62 39.80 12.25 1.20
C VAL A 62 38.91 13.11 0.32
N LYS A 63 39.28 14.36 0.00
CA LYS A 63 38.50 15.22 -0.91
C LYS A 63 38.23 14.55 -2.25
N VAL A 64 39.28 13.97 -2.87
CA VAL A 64 39.14 13.24 -4.15
C VAL A 64 38.16 12.06 -4.01
N PHE A 65 38.21 11.34 -2.89
CA PHE A 65 37.26 10.26 -2.61
C PHE A 65 35.82 10.77 -2.43
N LEU A 66 35.61 11.84 -1.65
CA LEU A 66 34.28 12.43 -1.43
C LEU A 66 33.67 12.94 -2.74
N ASP A 67 34.46 13.61 -3.59
CA ASP A 67 34.03 14.07 -4.91
C ASP A 67 33.61 12.87 -5.79
N GLN A 68 34.38 11.78 -5.76
CA GLN A 68 34.03 10.56 -6.49
C GLN A 68 32.71 9.95 -5.98
N VAL A 69 32.52 9.86 -4.66
CA VAL A 69 31.28 9.34 -4.05
C VAL A 69 30.08 10.19 -4.47
N SER A 70 30.21 11.52 -4.45
CA SER A 70 29.16 12.43 -4.91
C SER A 70 28.79 12.21 -6.38
N ILE A 71 29.79 12.00 -7.25
CA ILE A 71 29.54 11.70 -8.67
C ILE A 71 28.83 10.35 -8.83
N GLU A 72 29.25 9.32 -8.09
CA GLU A 72 28.62 7.98 -8.12
C GLU A 72 27.15 8.05 -7.68
N VAL A 73 26.85 8.83 -6.63
CA VAL A 73 25.48 9.05 -6.14
C VAL A 73 24.60 9.78 -7.16
N ASN A 74 25.10 10.84 -7.79
CA ASN A 74 24.33 11.56 -8.80
C ASN A 74 23.99 10.67 -10.01
N LYS A 75 24.95 9.86 -10.47
CA LYS A 75 24.72 8.87 -11.53
C LYS A 75 23.70 7.80 -11.12
N LEU A 76 23.71 7.39 -9.85
CA LEU A 76 22.71 6.47 -9.31
C LEU A 76 21.31 7.11 -9.37
N LEU A 77 21.15 8.38 -8.99
CA LEU A 77 19.86 9.09 -9.06
C LEU A 77 19.33 9.22 -10.48
N GLU A 78 20.19 9.51 -11.46
CA GLU A 78 19.81 9.53 -12.88
C GLU A 78 19.28 8.16 -13.32
N ARG A 79 20.00 7.08 -12.99
CA ARG A 79 19.58 5.70 -13.30
C ARG A 79 18.26 5.31 -12.62
N ILE A 80 18.07 5.73 -11.36
CA ILE A 80 16.84 5.50 -10.60
C ILE A 80 15.65 6.18 -11.25
N THR A 81 15.82 7.42 -11.71
CA THR A 81 14.78 8.19 -12.39
C THR A 81 14.25 7.41 -13.59
N THR A 82 15.13 6.94 -14.48
CA THR A 82 14.74 6.12 -15.63
C THR A 82 14.16 4.76 -15.23
N SER A 83 14.69 4.13 -14.18
CA SER A 83 14.19 2.84 -13.69
C SER A 83 12.78 2.95 -13.10
N LEU A 84 12.43 4.10 -12.50
CA LEU A 84 11.12 4.32 -11.90
C LEU A 84 10.03 4.54 -12.96
N GLU A 85 10.37 5.18 -14.08
CA GLU A 85 9.49 5.32 -15.25
C GLU A 85 9.14 3.97 -15.89
N THR A 86 10.05 3.00 -15.80
CA THR A 86 9.89 1.66 -16.40
C THR A 86 9.31 0.62 -15.43
N TRP A 87 9.08 0.98 -14.16
CA TRP A 87 8.43 0.14 -13.14
C TRP A 87 9.03 -1.27 -13.00
N GLN A 88 10.36 -1.38 -13.08
CA GLN A 88 11.03 -2.69 -13.10
C GLN A 88 10.98 -3.37 -11.72
N PRO A 89 10.35 -4.54 -11.60
CA PRO A 89 10.40 -5.35 -10.38
C PRO A 89 11.75 -6.08 -10.26
N VAL A 90 12.16 -6.37 -9.03
CA VAL A 90 13.23 -7.33 -8.76
C VAL A 90 12.68 -8.74 -9.04
N THR A 91 13.29 -9.43 -10.00
CA THR A 91 12.87 -10.77 -10.44
C THR A 91 13.76 -11.88 -9.89
N ASP A 92 14.94 -11.54 -9.40
CA ASP A 92 15.91 -12.51 -8.90
C ASP A 92 15.55 -12.93 -7.47
N ALA A 93 15.36 -14.23 -7.27
CA ALA A 93 14.96 -14.79 -5.97
C ALA A 93 16.08 -14.76 -4.93
N GLU A 94 17.36 -14.75 -5.34
CA GLU A 94 18.49 -14.61 -4.42
C GLU A 94 18.61 -13.17 -3.95
N GLU A 95 18.44 -12.18 -4.84
CA GLU A 95 18.43 -10.75 -4.47
C GLU A 95 17.30 -10.41 -3.49
N LEU A 96 16.11 -10.97 -3.69
CA LEU A 96 14.96 -10.79 -2.76
C LEU A 96 15.24 -11.40 -1.39
N LYS A 97 15.86 -12.59 -1.33
CA LYS A 97 16.23 -13.23 -0.07
C LYS A 97 17.29 -12.45 0.69
N LEU A 98 18.33 -11.98 -0.01
CA LEU A 98 19.40 -11.18 0.57
C LEU A 98 18.90 -9.83 1.09
N SER A 99 17.89 -9.27 0.45
CA SER A 99 17.24 -8.02 0.86
C SER A 99 16.12 -8.21 1.88
N GLU A 100 15.89 -9.45 2.37
CA GLU A 100 14.82 -9.88 3.28
C GLU A 100 13.43 -9.30 2.91
N ALA A 101 13.20 -9.07 1.60
CA ALA A 101 11.93 -8.58 1.10
C ALA A 101 10.93 -9.75 1.02
N LYS A 102 9.72 -9.53 1.55
CA LYS A 102 8.66 -10.57 1.58
C LYS A 102 8.04 -10.80 0.20
N THR A 103 8.08 -9.81 -0.69
CA THR A 103 7.56 -9.87 -2.05
C THR A 103 8.42 -9.06 -3.03
N SER A 104 8.01 -9.01 -4.29
CA SER A 104 8.67 -8.22 -5.33
C SER A 104 8.64 -6.72 -5.02
N ILE A 105 9.82 -6.10 -4.99
CA ILE A 105 10.02 -4.64 -4.85
C ILE A 105 10.60 -4.03 -6.14
N LEU A 106 10.65 -2.71 -6.24
CA LEU A 106 11.26 -1.99 -7.35
C LEU A 106 12.79 -2.13 -7.32
N LYS A 107 13.39 -2.34 -8.49
CA LYS A 107 14.86 -2.33 -8.63
C LYS A 107 15.48 -1.00 -8.21
N SER A 108 14.79 0.11 -8.44
CA SER A 108 15.23 1.44 -8.02
C SER A 108 15.36 1.55 -6.50
N THR A 109 14.39 0.99 -5.76
CA THR A 109 14.41 0.97 -4.29
C THR A 109 15.52 0.07 -3.75
N LEU A 110 15.75 -1.09 -4.36
CA LEU A 110 16.84 -2.00 -3.97
C LEU A 110 18.21 -1.35 -4.19
N ALA A 111 18.41 -0.65 -5.30
CA ALA A 111 19.63 0.07 -5.60
C ALA A 111 19.91 1.19 -4.58
N LEU A 112 18.86 1.88 -4.11
CA LEU A 112 18.97 2.88 -3.04
C LEU A 112 19.34 2.28 -1.70
N ASN A 113 18.72 1.16 -1.32
CA ASN A 113 19.10 0.46 -0.11
C ASN A 113 20.58 0.03 -0.14
N SER A 114 21.06 -0.44 -1.30
CA SER A 114 22.48 -0.79 -1.47
C SER A 114 23.38 0.44 -1.27
N CYS A 115 22.99 1.60 -1.82
CA CYS A 115 23.69 2.87 -1.57
C CYS A 115 23.68 3.26 -0.08
N LEU A 116 22.57 3.08 0.64
CA LEU A 116 22.52 3.33 2.08
C LEU A 116 23.51 2.44 2.85
N MET A 117 23.60 1.16 2.51
CA MET A 117 24.55 0.24 3.15
C MET A 117 26.01 0.63 2.85
N GLU A 118 26.33 1.02 1.60
CA GLU A 118 27.66 1.53 1.25
C GLU A 118 28.01 2.81 2.02
N MET A 119 27.05 3.73 2.18
CA MET A 119 27.27 4.94 2.97
C MET A 119 27.45 4.64 4.46
N GLU A 120 26.78 3.62 4.99
CA GLU A 120 27.01 3.12 6.36
C GLU A 120 28.46 2.66 6.54
N GLU A 121 29.01 1.93 5.57
CA GLU A 121 30.41 1.51 5.57
C GLU A 121 31.37 2.71 5.50
N TYR A 122 31.05 3.74 4.71
CA TYR A 122 31.86 4.96 4.63
C TYR A 122 31.85 5.78 5.91
N ILE A 123 30.68 5.96 6.54
CA ILE A 123 30.54 6.61 7.85
C ILE A 123 31.41 5.89 8.89
N ASN A 124 31.36 4.55 8.90
CA ASN A 124 32.16 3.76 9.80
C ASN A 124 33.65 3.89 9.50
N SER A 125 34.05 3.98 8.24
CA SER A 125 35.46 4.01 7.81
C SER A 125 36.12 5.38 8.00
N LEU A 126 35.38 6.47 7.72
CA LEU A 126 35.84 7.87 7.79
C LEU A 126 34.96 8.66 8.79
N PRO A 127 35.10 8.44 10.11
CA PRO A 127 34.21 9.03 11.12
C PRO A 127 34.23 10.57 11.12
N ASP A 128 35.39 11.21 10.90
CA ASP A 128 35.53 12.69 10.83
C ASP A 128 34.69 13.31 9.68
N TYR A 129 34.21 12.50 8.73
CA TYR A 129 33.41 12.94 7.57
C TYR A 129 31.97 12.41 7.60
N SER A 130 31.51 11.88 8.74
CA SER A 130 30.16 11.32 8.88
C SER A 130 29.05 12.29 8.50
N SER A 131 29.21 13.58 8.86
CA SER A 131 28.24 14.64 8.56
C SER A 131 28.02 14.81 7.05
N TYR A 132 29.07 14.70 6.24
CA TYR A 132 29.00 14.77 4.79
C TYR A 132 28.18 13.61 4.20
N PHE A 133 28.49 12.37 4.61
CA PHE A 133 27.75 11.19 4.13
C PHE A 133 26.28 11.23 4.55
N LEU A 134 25.99 11.66 5.78
CA LEU A 134 24.63 11.82 6.28
C LEU A 134 23.84 12.87 5.48
N GLN A 135 24.46 14.00 5.12
CA GLN A 135 23.84 15.00 4.24
C GLN A 135 23.54 14.43 2.85
N LEU A 136 24.47 13.65 2.30
CA LEU A 136 24.31 13.01 1.00
C LEU A 136 23.18 11.96 1.01
N ILE A 137 23.07 11.17 2.08
CA ILE A 137 21.96 10.24 2.30
C ILE A 137 20.63 11.00 2.34
N CYS A 138 20.52 12.05 3.16
CA CYS A 138 19.30 12.86 3.25
C CYS A 138 18.91 13.44 1.89
N HIS A 139 19.89 13.93 1.11
CA HIS A 139 19.65 14.43 -0.24
C HIS A 139 19.08 13.35 -1.17
N VAL A 140 19.73 12.17 -1.21
CA VAL A 140 19.30 11.05 -2.05
C VAL A 140 17.90 10.57 -1.69
N LEU A 141 17.62 10.43 -0.39
CA LEU A 141 16.30 10.01 0.09
C LEU A 141 15.22 11.04 -0.24
N GLN A 142 15.51 12.33 -0.06
CA GLN A 142 14.60 13.42 -0.41
C GLN A 142 14.31 13.45 -1.92
N SER A 143 15.35 13.32 -2.77
CA SER A 143 15.18 13.25 -4.21
C SER A 143 14.36 12.03 -4.63
N TYR A 144 14.61 10.86 -4.03
CA TYR A 144 13.84 9.67 -4.34
C TYR A 144 12.38 9.77 -3.89
N LYS A 145 12.13 10.39 -2.74
CA LYS A 145 10.78 10.70 -2.29
C LYS A 145 10.05 11.54 -3.34
N ASP A 146 10.65 12.64 -3.78
CA ASP A 146 10.01 13.54 -4.76
C ASP A 146 9.74 12.81 -6.09
N LEU A 147 10.67 11.96 -6.55
CA LEU A 147 10.48 11.08 -7.71
C LEU A 147 9.34 10.07 -7.51
N SER A 148 9.26 9.45 -6.34
CA SER A 148 8.24 8.44 -6.01
C SER A 148 6.85 9.06 -5.93
N TYR A 149 6.70 10.26 -5.35
CA TYR A 149 5.45 11.02 -5.41
C TYR A 149 5.10 11.45 -6.84
N GLY A 150 6.09 11.85 -7.65
CA GLY A 150 5.87 12.15 -9.06
C GLY A 150 5.36 10.94 -9.85
N ALA A 151 5.97 9.77 -9.65
CA ALA A 151 5.57 8.52 -10.27
C ALA A 151 4.19 8.03 -9.78
N TYR A 152 3.89 8.18 -8.48
CA TYR A 152 2.55 7.93 -7.96
C TYR A 152 1.52 8.83 -8.65
N LYS A 153 1.80 10.14 -8.75
CA LYS A 153 0.90 11.09 -9.42
C LYS A 153 0.67 10.72 -10.90
N SER A 154 1.69 10.28 -11.63
CA SER A 154 1.52 9.90 -13.04
C SER A 154 0.67 8.63 -13.25
N LEU A 155 0.55 7.76 -12.24
CA LEU A 155 -0.34 6.60 -12.31
C LEU A 155 -1.81 7.01 -12.16
N ILE A 156 -2.10 7.86 -11.18
CA ILE A 156 -3.46 8.10 -10.68
C ILE A 156 -4.09 9.43 -11.10
N TYR A 157 -3.31 10.40 -11.60
CA TYR A 157 -3.90 11.63 -12.11
C TYR A 157 -4.21 11.46 -13.60
N PRO A 158 -5.43 11.76 -14.03
CA PRO A 158 -5.78 11.73 -15.44
C PRO A 158 -5.04 12.84 -16.20
N ASP A 159 -4.86 12.61 -17.50
CA ASP A 159 -4.16 13.55 -18.39
C ASP A 159 -4.92 14.88 -18.56
N SER A 160 -6.19 14.94 -18.16
CA SER A 160 -7.06 16.12 -18.24
C SER A 160 -7.47 16.59 -16.84
N GLU A 161 -7.35 17.90 -16.57
CA GLU A 161 -7.66 18.50 -15.25
C GLU A 161 -9.13 18.35 -14.82
N ASP A 162 -10.05 18.19 -15.79
CA ASP A 162 -11.50 18.04 -15.54
C ASP A 162 -11.91 16.60 -15.20
N GLN A 163 -11.01 15.63 -15.32
CA GLN A 163 -11.31 14.22 -15.07
C GLN A 163 -11.01 13.89 -13.60
N ARG A 164 -11.98 13.30 -12.92
CA ARG A 164 -11.86 12.85 -11.53
C ARG A 164 -11.73 11.34 -11.49
N ILE A 165 -10.85 10.83 -10.63
CA ILE A 165 -10.86 9.40 -10.24
C ILE A 165 -11.52 9.27 -8.87
N PHE A 166 -12.50 8.37 -8.74
CA PHE A 166 -13.29 8.22 -7.50
C PHE A 166 -12.44 7.72 -6.34
N SER A 167 -11.64 6.67 -6.55
CA SER A 167 -10.75 6.13 -5.51
C SER A 167 -9.82 7.19 -4.92
N LEU A 168 -9.28 8.07 -5.78
CA LEU A 168 -8.41 9.17 -5.40
C LEU A 168 -9.15 10.25 -4.62
N THR A 169 -10.40 10.52 -4.99
CA THR A 169 -11.26 11.47 -4.27
C THR A 169 -11.56 10.95 -2.86
N TRP A 170 -11.95 9.67 -2.74
CA TRP A 170 -12.22 9.03 -1.46
C TRP A 170 -10.96 8.88 -0.60
N THR A 171 -9.80 8.63 -1.21
CA THR A 171 -8.52 8.56 -0.47
C THR A 171 -8.12 9.92 0.12
N ARG A 172 -8.45 11.02 -0.57
CA ARG A 172 -8.17 12.39 -0.08
C ARG A 172 -9.21 12.93 0.88
N ASP A 173 -10.37 12.29 0.96
CA ASP A 173 -11.37 12.61 1.95
C ASP A 173 -10.85 12.18 3.33
N GLU A 174 -10.57 13.16 4.19
CA GLU A 174 -9.98 12.92 5.50
C GLU A 174 -10.87 12.04 6.38
N ASP A 175 -12.19 12.14 6.25
CA ASP A 175 -13.12 11.36 7.05
C ASP A 175 -13.13 9.89 6.60
N ILE A 176 -13.19 9.65 5.28
CA ILE A 176 -13.13 8.29 4.72
C ILE A 176 -11.77 7.65 5.01
N SER A 177 -10.68 8.35 4.72
CA SER A 177 -9.32 7.85 4.91
C SER A 177 -9.04 7.54 6.38
N ARG A 178 -9.44 8.43 7.31
CA ARG A 178 -9.30 8.20 8.74
C ARG A 178 -10.13 7.02 9.22
N LEU A 179 -11.38 6.90 8.77
CA LEU A 179 -12.23 5.78 9.18
C LEU A 179 -11.62 4.45 8.74
N LEU A 180 -11.33 4.30 7.43
CA LEU A 180 -10.79 3.04 6.89
C LEU A 180 -9.46 2.66 7.54
N ARG A 181 -8.58 3.65 7.79
CA ARG A 181 -7.30 3.40 8.47
C ARG A 181 -7.42 3.10 9.97
N SER A 182 -8.56 3.42 10.58
CA SER A 182 -8.84 3.10 11.99
C SER A 182 -9.42 1.70 12.18
N LEU A 183 -9.86 1.05 11.11
CA LEU A 183 -10.49 -0.26 11.17
C LEU A 183 -9.49 -1.37 11.59
N PRO A 184 -9.94 -2.42 12.30
CA PRO A 184 -9.10 -3.55 12.70
C PRO A 184 -8.37 -4.23 11.54
N ASN A 185 -9.05 -4.43 10.40
CA ASN A 185 -8.45 -5.05 9.22
C ASN A 185 -7.31 -4.22 8.60
N TRP A 186 -7.30 -2.90 8.77
CA TRP A 186 -6.18 -2.05 8.37
C TRP A 186 -5.05 -2.09 9.40
N THR A 187 -5.38 -1.85 10.67
CA THR A 187 -4.39 -1.78 11.76
C THR A 187 -3.63 -3.09 11.94
N THR A 188 -4.29 -4.24 11.73
CA THR A 188 -3.65 -5.56 11.75
C THR A 188 -2.60 -5.74 10.65
N LEU A 189 -2.75 -5.07 9.49
CA LEU A 189 -1.72 -5.13 8.43
C LEU A 189 -0.39 -4.54 8.90
N LYS A 190 -0.43 -3.55 9.79
CA LYS A 190 0.73 -2.83 10.33
C LYS A 190 1.49 -3.62 11.39
N ILE A 191 0.89 -4.67 11.94
CA ILE A 191 1.56 -5.57 12.88
C ILE A 191 2.49 -6.48 12.06
N ASN A 192 3.78 -6.46 12.41
CA ASN A 192 4.77 -7.34 11.80
C ASN A 192 4.67 -8.74 12.42
N ASP A 193 4.42 -9.74 11.57
CA ASP A 193 4.38 -11.17 11.94
C ASP A 193 5.67 -11.67 12.63
N ASP A 194 6.79 -10.96 12.49
CA ASP A 194 8.07 -11.33 13.12
C ASP A 194 8.13 -11.03 14.62
N SER A 195 7.17 -10.30 15.17
CA SER A 195 6.99 -10.21 16.62
C SER A 195 6.24 -11.43 17.13
N THR A 196 6.98 -12.54 17.33
CA THR A 196 6.52 -13.72 18.07
C THR A 196 6.31 -13.39 19.56
N VAL A 197 5.36 -12.50 19.85
CA VAL A 197 4.75 -12.42 21.17
C VAL A 197 3.48 -13.26 21.06
N GLU A 198 3.63 -14.57 21.27
CA GLU A 198 2.57 -15.60 21.22
C GLU A 198 1.49 -15.41 22.31
N GLY A 199 1.08 -14.20 22.67
CA GLY A 199 0.14 -14.02 23.78
C GLY A 199 -0.53 -12.67 23.97
N GLU A 200 -0.18 -11.61 23.23
CA GLU A 200 -0.74 -10.28 23.50
C GLU A 200 -1.18 -9.60 22.18
N HIS A 201 -2.48 -9.70 21.89
CA HIS A 201 -3.22 -8.95 20.84
C HIS A 201 -3.39 -9.54 19.42
N ASN A 202 -3.56 -10.86 19.25
CA ASN A 202 -4.38 -11.34 18.12
C ASN A 202 -5.85 -11.27 18.54
N PHE A 203 -6.46 -10.08 18.43
CA PHE A 203 -7.91 -9.95 18.50
C PHE A 203 -8.45 -10.53 17.18
N GLU A 204 -8.71 -11.84 17.14
CA GLU A 204 -9.46 -12.42 16.02
C GLU A 204 -10.87 -11.85 16.07
N GLU A 205 -11.17 -10.93 15.14
CA GLU A 205 -12.52 -10.40 14.95
C GLU A 205 -13.48 -11.57 14.74
N SER A 206 -14.58 -11.57 15.49
CA SER A 206 -15.67 -12.52 15.27
C SER A 206 -16.26 -12.33 13.87
N PRO A 207 -16.88 -13.39 13.29
CA PRO A 207 -17.55 -13.27 11.99
C PRO A 207 -18.64 -12.18 11.97
N GLU A 208 -19.25 -11.87 13.13
CA GLU A 208 -20.26 -10.82 13.25
C GLU A 208 -19.65 -9.42 13.20
N GLU A 209 -18.51 -9.21 13.87
CA GLU A 209 -17.76 -7.94 13.82
C GLU A 209 -17.26 -7.65 12.39
N ILE A 210 -16.71 -8.66 11.70
CA ILE A 210 -16.28 -8.53 10.30
C ILE A 210 -17.46 -8.13 9.41
N ARG A 211 -18.63 -8.77 9.59
CA ARG A 211 -19.84 -8.43 8.83
C ARG A 211 -20.31 -7.01 9.11
N PHE A 212 -20.36 -6.60 10.38
CA PHE A 212 -20.77 -5.26 10.77
C PHE A 212 -19.85 -4.20 10.16
N ARG A 213 -18.53 -4.39 10.27
CA ARG A 213 -17.52 -3.50 9.70
C ARG A 213 -17.63 -3.38 8.18
N ASN A 214 -17.74 -4.50 7.48
CA ASN A 214 -17.89 -4.51 6.01
C ASN A 214 -19.18 -3.81 5.56
N LYS A 215 -20.24 -3.93 6.36
CA LYS A 215 -21.51 -3.22 6.13
C LYS A 215 -21.37 -1.72 6.34
N GLU A 216 -20.74 -1.28 7.44
CA GLU A 216 -20.48 0.15 7.69
C GLU A 216 -19.66 0.79 6.57
N GLU A 217 -18.61 0.11 6.11
CA GLU A 217 -17.82 0.56 4.97
C GLU A 217 -18.68 0.69 3.70
N SER A 218 -19.47 -0.35 3.39
CA SER A 218 -20.32 -0.37 2.20
C SER A 218 -21.33 0.78 2.21
N GLU A 219 -21.98 1.01 3.35
CA GLU A 219 -22.93 2.11 3.56
C GLU A 219 -22.25 3.48 3.44
N LEU A 220 -21.04 3.65 3.98
CA LEU A 220 -20.25 4.87 3.84
C LEU A 220 -20.00 5.20 2.37
N LEU A 221 -19.52 4.24 1.59
CA LEU A 221 -19.16 4.45 0.18
C LEU A 221 -20.41 4.70 -0.68
N ILE A 222 -21.50 3.96 -0.45
CA ILE A 222 -22.78 4.17 -1.12
C ILE A 222 -23.33 5.58 -0.82
N ARG A 223 -23.27 6.03 0.43
CA ARG A 223 -23.72 7.37 0.83
C ARG A 223 -22.90 8.46 0.14
N ASN A 224 -21.58 8.31 0.10
CA ASN A 224 -20.69 9.25 -0.56
C ASN A 224 -20.90 9.27 -2.07
N LEU A 225 -21.16 8.11 -2.68
CA LEU A 225 -21.50 8.02 -4.10
C LEU A 225 -22.84 8.68 -4.41
N SER A 226 -23.86 8.52 -3.55
CA SER A 226 -25.21 9.09 -3.75
C SER A 226 -25.22 10.63 -3.75
N SER A 227 -24.18 11.26 -3.17
CA SER A 227 -23.98 12.71 -3.25
C SER A 227 -23.46 13.16 -4.63
N ALA A 228 -22.81 12.25 -5.38
CA ALA A 228 -22.43 12.45 -6.77
C ALA A 228 -23.64 12.11 -7.65
N LYS A 229 -24.28 13.13 -8.22
CA LYS A 229 -25.54 13.04 -8.96
C LYS A 229 -25.55 12.12 -10.20
N ASP A 230 -24.41 11.54 -10.58
CA ASP A 230 -24.24 10.79 -11.81
C ASP A 230 -23.52 9.46 -11.57
N SER A 231 -23.89 8.44 -12.36
CA SER A 231 -23.22 7.14 -12.38
C SER A 231 -21.72 7.29 -12.70
N ILE A 232 -20.87 6.51 -12.03
CA ILE A 232 -19.44 6.42 -12.35
C ILE A 232 -19.26 6.08 -13.84
N SER A 233 -18.44 6.86 -14.53
CA SER A 233 -17.98 6.64 -15.90
C SER A 233 -16.70 5.81 -15.94
N ILE A 234 -16.40 5.18 -17.07
CA ILE A 234 -15.18 4.37 -17.26
C ILE A 234 -13.91 5.22 -17.10
N ASN A 235 -14.01 6.51 -17.41
CA ASN A 235 -12.93 7.47 -17.28
C ASN A 235 -12.69 7.87 -15.80
N GLU A 236 -13.59 7.53 -14.89
CA GLU A 236 -13.49 7.89 -13.48
C GLU A 236 -12.95 6.74 -12.60
N ILE A 237 -12.55 5.63 -13.25
CA ILE A 237 -11.87 4.47 -12.65
C ILE A 237 -10.52 4.21 -13.34
N ILE A 238 -9.61 3.54 -12.64
CA ILE A 238 -8.30 3.12 -13.16
C ILE A 238 -8.48 1.80 -13.90
N SER A 239 -8.99 1.88 -15.13
CA SER A 239 -9.26 0.71 -15.99
C SER A 239 -8.01 -0.06 -16.44
N ASP A 240 -6.83 0.55 -16.33
CA ASP A 240 -5.56 -0.07 -16.74
C ASP A 240 -4.97 -0.89 -15.57
N HIS A 241 -5.10 -2.22 -15.66
CA HIS A 241 -4.59 -3.15 -14.65
C HIS A 241 -3.07 -3.04 -14.43
N SER A 242 -2.31 -2.55 -15.43
CA SER A 242 -0.87 -2.32 -15.25
C SER A 242 -0.58 -1.18 -14.27
N LYS A 243 -1.44 -0.14 -14.23
CA LYS A 243 -1.34 0.95 -13.26
C LYS A 243 -1.63 0.45 -11.84
N LEU A 244 -2.64 -0.40 -11.66
CA LEU A 244 -2.94 -1.02 -10.36
C LEU A 244 -1.78 -1.90 -9.88
N ARG A 245 -1.24 -2.71 -10.79
CA ARG A 245 -0.03 -3.50 -10.53
C ARG A 245 1.16 -2.62 -10.13
N ASN A 246 1.33 -1.47 -10.76
CA ASN A 246 2.42 -0.53 -10.43
C ASN A 246 2.19 0.18 -9.09
N LEU A 247 0.94 0.49 -8.72
CA LEU A 247 0.59 0.98 -7.38
C LEU A 247 0.91 -0.06 -6.30
N ALA A 248 0.61 -1.34 -6.55
CA ALA A 248 0.96 -2.42 -5.63
C ALA A 248 2.48 -2.58 -5.48
N LEU A 249 3.20 -2.46 -6.59
CA LEU A 249 4.67 -2.52 -6.58
C LEU A 249 5.27 -1.32 -5.83
N MET A 250 4.72 -0.12 -6.00
CA MET A 250 5.08 1.07 -5.21
C MET A 250 4.83 0.82 -3.72
N HIS A 251 3.64 0.31 -3.37
CA HIS A 251 3.26 0.02 -2.00
C HIS A 251 4.28 -0.89 -1.29
N GLU A 252 4.56 -2.08 -1.84
CA GLU A 252 5.51 -3.03 -1.23
C GLU A 252 6.92 -2.45 -1.16
N SER A 253 7.32 -1.66 -2.16
CA SER A 253 8.65 -1.05 -2.20
C SER A 253 8.84 0.03 -1.15
N MET A 254 7.86 0.95 -1.00
CA MET A 254 7.97 2.06 -0.05
C MET A 254 7.83 1.59 1.40
N GLU A 255 6.96 0.61 1.67
CA GLU A 255 6.82 0.02 3.01
C GLU A 255 8.13 -0.69 3.41
N TRP A 256 8.67 -1.53 2.51
CA TRP A 256 9.96 -2.18 2.74
C TRP A 256 11.08 -1.15 2.96
N PHE A 257 11.15 -0.12 2.12
CA PHE A 257 12.23 0.87 2.21
C PHE A 257 12.15 1.74 3.47
N SER A 258 10.94 2.12 3.89
CA SER A 258 10.72 2.80 5.17
C SER A 258 11.34 2.01 6.33
N SER A 259 11.07 0.70 6.39
CA SER A 259 11.65 -0.17 7.43
C SER A 259 13.18 -0.21 7.39
N ARG A 260 13.78 -0.17 6.18
CA ARG A 260 15.24 -0.13 5.99
C ARG A 260 15.84 1.19 6.45
N ILE A 261 15.20 2.32 6.16
CA ILE A 261 15.63 3.64 6.62
C ILE A 261 15.55 3.72 8.15
N LEU A 262 14.47 3.21 8.76
CA LEU A 262 14.33 3.18 10.22
C LEU A 262 15.40 2.31 10.88
N ALA A 263 15.66 1.11 10.35
CA ALA A 263 16.73 0.24 10.83
C ALA A 263 18.11 0.91 10.72
N PHE A 264 18.39 1.57 9.59
CA PHE A 264 19.61 2.36 9.41
C PHE A 264 19.72 3.49 10.43
N ALA A 265 18.66 4.28 10.63
CA ALA A 265 18.65 5.38 11.58
C ALA A 265 18.85 4.93 13.04
N GLN A 266 18.42 3.71 13.39
CA GLN A 266 18.65 3.09 14.70
C GLN A 266 20.10 2.62 14.88
N ARG A 267 20.75 2.12 13.83
CA ARG A 267 22.15 1.66 13.87
C ARG A 267 23.17 2.80 13.94
N LEU A 268 22.81 3.98 13.44
CA LEU A 268 23.65 5.17 13.59
C LEU A 268 23.99 5.37 15.08
N PRO A 269 25.25 5.66 15.44
CA PRO A 269 25.62 5.90 16.84
C PRO A 269 24.75 7.01 17.42
N ASP A 270 24.19 6.82 18.61
CA ASP A 270 23.75 7.96 19.40
C ASP A 270 25.02 8.75 19.73
N VAL A 271 25.16 9.94 19.16
CA VAL A 271 26.32 10.84 19.39
C VAL A 271 26.46 11.20 20.88
N GLN A 272 25.56 10.72 21.76
CA GLN A 272 25.65 10.82 23.21
C GLN A 272 26.72 9.90 23.84
N GLY A 273 27.16 8.81 23.19
CA GLY A 273 27.89 7.73 23.88
C GLY A 273 29.42 7.72 23.77
N SER A 274 30.01 8.24 22.68
CA SER A 274 31.40 7.87 22.32
C SER A 274 32.49 8.92 22.60
N VAL A 275 32.18 10.05 23.22
CA VAL A 275 33.20 11.10 23.50
C VAL A 275 33.59 11.16 24.98
N ARG A 276 32.86 10.48 25.89
CA ARG A 276 33.10 10.61 27.34
C ARG A 276 34.29 9.81 27.89
N SER A 277 35.01 9.04 27.06
CA SER A 277 36.06 8.13 27.55
C SER A 277 37.50 8.52 27.23
N LEU A 278 37.80 9.63 26.53
CA LEU A 278 39.18 9.86 26.07
C LEU A 278 39.78 11.26 26.24
N LEU A 279 39.18 12.24 26.93
CA LEU A 279 39.89 13.51 27.20
C LEU A 279 39.56 14.12 28.58
N PRO A 280 40.55 14.67 29.31
CA PRO A 280 40.33 15.49 30.50
C PRO A 280 39.85 16.90 30.11
N ASP A 281 39.02 17.47 31.00
CA ASP A 281 38.39 18.80 30.92
C ASP A 281 39.24 19.91 30.29
N LYS A 282 38.74 20.50 29.19
CA LYS A 282 38.68 21.96 28.92
C LYS A 282 38.01 22.27 27.55
N ALA A 283 36.82 22.91 27.62
CA ALA A 283 36.17 23.88 26.71
C ALA A 283 36.11 23.59 25.19
N ASN A 284 34.94 23.29 24.60
CA ASN A 284 33.83 24.17 24.15
C ASN A 284 33.98 24.68 22.70
N ASP A 285 33.25 24.05 21.76
CA ASP A 285 32.25 24.64 20.80
C ASP A 285 31.99 23.70 19.60
N GLU A 286 32.98 22.89 19.17
CA GLU A 286 32.83 22.02 17.98
C GLU A 286 32.08 20.71 18.28
N GLY A 287 32.28 20.13 19.47
CA GLY A 287 31.61 18.87 19.86
C GLY A 287 30.10 19.00 20.07
N ASP A 288 29.62 20.17 20.52
CA ASP A 288 28.18 20.42 20.73
C ASP A 288 27.43 20.61 19.40
N ILE A 289 28.10 21.10 18.36
CA ILE A 289 27.53 21.26 17.01
C ILE A 289 27.37 19.90 16.33
N GLU A 290 28.37 19.01 16.40
CA GLU A 290 28.27 17.66 15.82
C GLU A 290 27.21 16.79 16.52
N ILE A 291 27.06 16.90 17.84
CA ILE A 291 26.01 16.21 18.61
C ILE A 291 24.61 16.70 18.20
N SER A 292 24.43 18.00 18.00
CA SER A 292 23.19 18.61 17.52
C SER A 292 22.85 18.22 16.07
N VAL A 293 23.85 18.12 15.21
CA VAL A 293 23.71 17.67 13.81
C VAL A 293 23.36 16.18 13.72
N GLY A 294 23.93 15.33 14.58
CA GLY A 294 23.61 13.90 14.63
C GLY A 294 22.18 13.61 15.10
N MET A 295 21.71 14.30 16.14
CA MET A 295 20.33 14.18 16.63
C MET A 295 19.31 14.72 15.61
N SER A 296 19.59 15.86 14.97
CA SER A 296 18.71 16.39 13.92
C SER A 296 18.63 15.48 12.70
N THR A 297 19.75 14.84 12.30
CA THR A 297 19.77 13.90 11.18
C THR A 297 18.94 12.64 11.44
N LYS A 298 19.06 12.01 12.62
CA LYS A 298 18.22 10.85 12.96
C LYS A 298 16.74 11.18 12.91
N VAL A 299 16.35 12.36 13.38
CA VAL A 299 14.96 12.85 13.29
C VAL A 299 14.54 13.04 11.83
N SER A 300 15.39 13.65 11.00
CA SER A 300 15.11 13.80 9.56
C SER A 300 14.95 12.46 8.83
N LEU A 301 15.78 11.46 9.15
CA LEU A 301 15.69 10.13 8.55
C LEU A 301 14.41 9.40 8.97
N LYS A 302 14.02 9.49 10.25
CA LYS A 302 12.74 8.94 10.74
C LYS A 302 11.56 9.59 10.03
N LYS A 303 11.55 10.91 9.92
CA LYS A 303 10.51 11.64 9.18
C LYS A 303 10.44 11.21 7.70
N LEU A 304 11.58 11.06 7.04
CA LEU A 304 11.61 10.57 5.66
C LEU A 304 11.05 9.15 5.54
N ALA A 305 11.36 8.27 6.51
CA ALA A 305 10.79 6.93 6.53
C ALA A 305 9.27 6.95 6.72
N GLU A 306 8.76 7.77 7.64
CA GLU A 306 7.32 8.00 7.85
C GLU A 306 6.66 8.48 6.55
N GLU A 307 7.27 9.42 5.81
CA GLU A 307 6.73 9.90 4.53
C GLU A 307 6.70 8.81 3.44
N PHE A 308 7.67 7.88 3.42
CA PHE A 308 7.62 6.71 2.53
C PHE A 308 6.52 5.73 2.95
N GLU A 309 6.36 5.50 4.25
CA GLU A 309 5.28 4.65 4.78
C GLU A 309 3.89 5.23 4.45
N ASP A 310 3.72 6.54 4.60
CA ASP A 310 2.49 7.25 4.23
C ASP A 310 2.16 7.08 2.74
N LEU A 311 3.17 7.16 1.86
CA LEU A 311 3.01 6.92 0.43
C LEU A 311 2.62 5.45 0.16
N ALA A 312 3.27 4.49 0.82
CA ALA A 312 2.91 3.08 0.74
C ALA A 312 1.44 2.87 1.11
N ASP A 313 1.00 3.40 2.25
CA ASP A 313 -0.36 3.26 2.73
C ASP A 313 -1.38 3.90 1.80
N THR A 314 -1.04 5.06 1.27
CA THR A 314 -1.89 5.74 0.31
C THR A 314 -2.09 4.87 -0.93
N CYS A 315 -1.04 4.22 -1.44
CA CYS A 315 -1.15 3.30 -2.58
C CYS A 315 -2.08 2.12 -2.28
N LEU A 316 -1.95 1.48 -1.12
CA LEU A 316 -2.81 0.34 -0.74
C LEU A 316 -4.27 0.75 -0.58
N LEU A 317 -4.52 1.91 0.05
CA LEU A 317 -5.86 2.45 0.23
C LEU A 317 -6.51 2.81 -1.12
N VAL A 318 -5.76 3.40 -2.05
CA VAL A 318 -6.25 3.67 -3.41
C VAL A 318 -6.65 2.37 -4.10
N ILE A 319 -5.83 1.32 -4.05
CA ILE A 319 -6.17 0.01 -4.67
C ILE A 319 -7.47 -0.53 -4.08
N HIS A 320 -7.59 -0.56 -2.75
CA HIS A 320 -8.76 -1.07 -2.06
C HIS A 320 -10.05 -0.32 -2.47
N LEU A 321 -9.98 1.02 -2.56
CA LEU A 321 -11.09 1.87 -2.99
C LEU A 321 -11.37 1.79 -4.49
N GLU A 322 -10.36 1.57 -5.31
CA GLU A 322 -10.49 1.44 -6.76
C GLU A 322 -11.26 0.17 -7.13
N ILE A 323 -10.97 -0.97 -6.50
CA ILE A 323 -11.73 -2.20 -6.73
C ILE A 323 -13.24 -1.99 -6.44
N ARG A 324 -13.56 -1.22 -5.40
CA ARG A 324 -14.94 -0.86 -5.06
C ARG A 324 -15.56 0.08 -6.10
N ALA A 325 -14.78 1.05 -6.62
CA ALA A 325 -15.20 1.92 -7.69
C ALA A 325 -15.53 1.14 -8.98
N HIS A 326 -14.76 0.10 -9.30
CA HIS A 326 -15.06 -0.82 -10.40
C HIS A 326 -16.40 -1.56 -10.18
N CYS A 327 -16.66 -2.06 -8.96
CA CYS A 327 -17.95 -2.67 -8.60
C CYS A 327 -19.14 -1.72 -8.84
N PHE A 328 -19.03 -0.47 -8.39
CA PHE A 328 -20.05 0.55 -8.63
C PHE A 328 -20.24 0.84 -10.12
N TYR A 329 -19.14 1.01 -10.86
CA TYR A 329 -19.17 1.29 -12.30
C TYR A 329 -19.98 0.22 -13.05
N TYR A 330 -19.70 -1.07 -12.85
CA TYR A 330 -20.39 -2.14 -13.58
C TYR A 330 -21.82 -2.37 -13.10
N LEU A 331 -22.07 -2.40 -11.79
CA LEU A 331 -23.40 -2.72 -11.27
C LEU A 331 -24.43 -1.60 -11.48
N LEU A 332 -24.03 -0.32 -11.40
CA LEU A 332 -24.96 0.78 -11.60
C LEU A 332 -25.45 0.89 -13.05
N GLN A 333 -24.72 0.32 -14.01
CA GLN A 333 -25.13 0.26 -15.42
C GLN A 333 -26.30 -0.68 -15.69
N LEU A 334 -26.54 -1.68 -14.82
CA LEU A 334 -27.65 -2.65 -14.97
C LEU A 334 -29.00 -1.93 -15.06
N SER A 335 -29.19 -0.89 -14.24
CA SER A 335 -30.40 -0.08 -14.21
C SER A 335 -30.68 0.68 -15.52
N LYS A 336 -29.63 1.00 -16.29
CA LYS A 336 -29.72 1.80 -17.53
C LYS A 336 -30.00 0.92 -18.76
N GLN A 337 -29.49 -0.30 -18.77
CA GLN A 337 -29.56 -1.20 -19.93
C GLN A 337 -30.76 -2.17 -19.89
N GLY A 338 -31.48 -2.27 -18.76
CA GLY A 338 -32.61 -3.19 -18.55
C GLY A 338 -33.85 -3.04 -19.46
N SER A 339 -33.74 -2.27 -20.56
CA SER A 339 -34.76 -2.16 -21.61
C SER A 339 -34.47 -3.02 -22.86
N TYR A 340 -33.29 -3.67 -22.96
CA TYR A 340 -33.00 -4.55 -24.10
C TYR A 340 -33.67 -5.91 -23.90
N VAL A 341 -34.80 -6.09 -24.60
CA VAL A 341 -35.54 -7.33 -24.87
C VAL A 341 -34.84 -8.59 -24.36
N SER A 342 -35.14 -8.98 -23.11
CA SER A 342 -34.83 -10.31 -22.60
C SER A 342 -35.54 -11.32 -23.50
N ARG A 343 -34.77 -12.05 -24.32
CA ARG A 343 -35.29 -13.22 -25.04
C ARG A 343 -35.78 -14.20 -23.99
N LYS A 344 -36.96 -14.78 -24.20
CA LYS A 344 -37.72 -15.50 -23.17
C LYS A 344 -36.99 -16.67 -22.47
N ASP A 345 -35.82 -17.09 -22.96
CA ASP A 345 -35.07 -18.26 -22.48
C ASP A 345 -33.56 -18.01 -22.31
N ASP A 346 -33.13 -16.76 -22.10
CA ASP A 346 -31.69 -16.49 -21.89
C ASP A 346 -31.23 -17.00 -20.52
N GLU A 347 -30.41 -18.06 -20.50
CA GLU A 347 -29.88 -18.71 -19.30
C GLU A 347 -28.60 -18.06 -18.75
N GLU A 348 -28.01 -17.14 -19.50
CA GLU A 348 -26.73 -16.53 -19.12
C GLU A 348 -26.94 -15.41 -18.07
N PRO A 349 -25.89 -14.99 -17.34
CA PRO A 349 -25.89 -13.73 -16.58
C PRO A 349 -25.97 -12.50 -17.50
N GLU A 350 -26.17 -11.31 -16.94
CA GLU A 350 -26.10 -10.07 -17.72
C GLU A 350 -24.65 -9.75 -18.17
N PRO A 351 -24.45 -9.17 -19.37
CA PRO A 351 -23.11 -8.89 -19.88
C PRO A 351 -22.24 -8.04 -18.95
N GLU A 352 -22.83 -7.08 -18.25
CA GLU A 352 -22.16 -6.21 -17.27
C GLU A 352 -21.61 -7.01 -16.09
N ILE A 353 -22.31 -8.07 -15.67
CA ILE A 353 -21.85 -8.99 -14.62
C ILE A 353 -20.64 -9.79 -15.10
N LEU A 354 -20.69 -10.28 -16.34
CA LEU A 354 -19.57 -11.01 -16.94
C LEU A 354 -18.33 -10.10 -17.09
N LYS A 355 -18.53 -8.83 -17.47
CA LYS A 355 -17.45 -7.83 -17.54
C LYS A 355 -16.87 -7.55 -16.15
N LEU A 356 -17.71 -7.37 -15.13
CA LEU A 356 -17.27 -7.19 -13.74
C LEU A 356 -16.42 -8.37 -13.28
N ASN A 357 -16.89 -9.60 -13.46
CA ASN A 357 -16.16 -10.80 -13.04
C ASN A 357 -14.81 -10.92 -13.77
N ALA A 358 -14.78 -10.66 -15.08
CA ALA A 358 -13.55 -10.68 -15.86
C ALA A 358 -12.57 -9.59 -15.40
N ASP A 359 -13.08 -8.42 -15.02
CA ASP A 359 -12.28 -7.31 -14.52
C ASP A 359 -11.69 -7.60 -13.13
N LEU A 360 -12.50 -8.05 -12.17
CA LEU A 360 -12.03 -8.46 -10.84
C LEU A 360 -10.97 -9.58 -10.90
N THR A 361 -11.17 -10.55 -11.80
CA THR A 361 -10.19 -11.63 -12.03
C THR A 361 -8.87 -11.07 -12.55
N LYS A 362 -8.90 -10.13 -13.50
CA LYS A 362 -7.68 -9.50 -14.03
C LYS A 362 -6.96 -8.64 -12.98
N ILE A 363 -7.73 -7.97 -12.13
CA ILE A 363 -7.16 -7.23 -10.98
C ILE A 363 -6.43 -8.23 -10.07
N ASP A 364 -7.08 -9.32 -9.67
CA ASP A 364 -6.46 -10.36 -8.85
C ASP A 364 -5.17 -10.91 -9.49
N GLU A 365 -5.22 -11.33 -10.76
CA GLU A 365 -4.05 -11.82 -11.51
C GLU A 365 -2.90 -10.81 -11.57
N SER A 366 -3.22 -9.51 -11.61
CA SER A 366 -2.23 -8.42 -11.70
C SER A 366 -1.60 -8.07 -10.36
N LEU A 367 -2.35 -8.21 -9.26
CA LEU A 367 -1.92 -7.85 -7.91
C LEU A 367 -1.28 -9.03 -7.16
N SER A 368 -1.80 -10.24 -7.34
CA SER A 368 -1.37 -11.48 -6.65
C SER A 368 0.14 -11.76 -6.70
N PRO A 369 0.86 -11.51 -7.82
CA PRO A 369 2.32 -11.73 -7.87
C PRO A 369 3.14 -10.72 -7.06
N ILE A 370 2.52 -9.62 -6.60
CA ILE A 370 3.21 -8.46 -6.03
C ILE A 370 2.86 -8.27 -4.56
N LEU A 371 1.57 -8.23 -4.22
CA LEU A 371 1.12 -7.96 -2.86
C LEU A 371 1.29 -9.17 -1.94
N GLN A 372 1.64 -8.92 -0.68
CA GLN A 372 1.59 -9.96 0.36
C GLN A 372 0.17 -10.50 0.54
N LEU A 373 0.04 -11.77 0.91
CA LEU A 373 -1.27 -12.43 1.05
C LEU A 373 -2.24 -11.69 1.98
N LYS A 374 -1.76 -11.13 3.10
CA LYS A 374 -2.60 -10.35 4.02
C LYS A 374 -3.16 -9.08 3.38
N LYS A 375 -2.39 -8.41 2.52
CA LYS A 375 -2.80 -7.20 1.78
C LYS A 375 -3.72 -7.55 0.62
N MET A 376 -3.48 -8.68 -0.06
CA MET A 376 -4.42 -9.24 -1.04
C MET A 376 -5.78 -9.51 -0.43
N ARG A 377 -5.82 -10.13 0.77
CA ARG A 377 -7.08 -10.32 1.51
C ARG A 377 -7.75 -8.98 1.80
N TYR A 378 -7.02 -8.01 2.33
CA TYR A 378 -7.55 -6.69 2.65
C TYR A 378 -8.19 -5.95 1.45
N VAL A 379 -7.56 -5.97 0.27
CA VAL A 379 -8.09 -5.23 -0.89
C VAL A 379 -9.40 -5.84 -1.45
N PHE A 380 -9.60 -7.15 -1.29
CA PHE A 380 -10.83 -7.86 -1.70
C PHE A 380 -11.85 -8.07 -0.57
N GLU A 381 -11.46 -7.86 0.69
CA GLU A 381 -12.36 -8.00 1.84
C GLU A 381 -13.53 -7.01 1.75
N GLY A 382 -14.71 -7.44 2.16
CA GLY A 382 -15.92 -6.61 2.16
C GLY A 382 -16.61 -6.48 0.81
N LEU A 383 -16.01 -6.92 -0.31
CA LEU A 383 -16.63 -6.82 -1.63
C LEU A 383 -17.96 -7.59 -1.74
N GLY A 384 -18.08 -8.75 -1.10
CA GLY A 384 -19.33 -9.50 -1.06
C GLY A 384 -20.48 -8.69 -0.43
N GLU A 385 -20.21 -8.01 0.68
CA GLU A 385 -21.19 -7.13 1.36
C GLU A 385 -21.53 -5.91 0.50
N LEU A 386 -20.53 -5.28 -0.13
CA LEU A 386 -20.74 -4.15 -1.02
C LEU A 386 -21.62 -4.52 -2.22
N LEU A 387 -21.27 -5.60 -2.92
CA LEU A 387 -22.02 -6.07 -4.10
C LEU A 387 -23.45 -6.47 -3.70
N ALA A 388 -23.62 -7.19 -2.59
CA ALA A 388 -24.94 -7.52 -2.05
C ALA A 388 -25.79 -6.25 -1.81
N THR A 389 -25.20 -5.25 -1.15
CA THR A 389 -25.88 -3.99 -0.81
C THR A 389 -26.26 -3.19 -2.07
N ILE A 390 -25.37 -3.10 -3.06
CA ILE A 390 -25.66 -2.45 -4.35
C ILE A 390 -26.80 -3.17 -5.07
N LEU A 391 -26.78 -4.51 -5.10
CA LEU A 391 -27.80 -5.30 -5.77
C LEU A 391 -29.17 -5.18 -5.08
N ILE A 392 -29.24 -5.26 -3.76
CA ILE A 392 -30.49 -5.06 -3.00
C ILE A 392 -31.05 -3.65 -3.28
N ASN A 393 -30.20 -2.62 -3.21
CA ASN A 393 -30.61 -1.24 -3.48
C ASN A 393 -31.02 -0.99 -4.93
N SER A 394 -30.60 -1.84 -5.88
CA SER A 394 -30.98 -1.71 -7.30
C SER A 394 -32.49 -1.85 -7.53
N ILE A 395 -33.22 -2.48 -6.60
CA ILE A 395 -34.67 -2.64 -6.66
C ILE A 395 -35.41 -1.30 -6.78
N ASN A 396 -34.87 -0.24 -6.17
CA ASN A 396 -35.44 1.11 -6.20
C ASN A 396 -35.48 1.71 -7.61
N ASN A 397 -34.64 1.21 -8.52
CA ASN A 397 -34.60 1.66 -9.92
C ASN A 397 -35.49 0.81 -10.84
N MET A 398 -36.12 -0.25 -10.32
CA MET A 398 -36.98 -1.13 -11.09
C MET A 398 -38.43 -0.65 -11.06
N LYS A 399 -39.05 -0.56 -12.24
CA LYS A 399 -40.49 -0.20 -12.35
C LYS A 399 -41.43 -1.39 -12.21
N LYS A 400 -41.04 -2.54 -12.77
CA LYS A 400 -41.81 -3.79 -12.76
C LYS A 400 -40.88 -4.99 -12.67
N ILE A 401 -41.30 -6.00 -11.92
CA ILE A 401 -40.65 -7.30 -11.74
C ILE A 401 -41.53 -8.42 -12.29
N ASN A 402 -40.90 -9.50 -12.72
CA ASN A 402 -41.56 -10.78 -13.01
C ASN A 402 -40.62 -11.92 -12.63
N GLU A 403 -41.12 -13.16 -12.61
CA GLU A 403 -40.32 -14.35 -12.24
C GLU A 403 -39.02 -14.48 -13.07
N ASN A 404 -39.06 -14.12 -14.35
CA ASN A 404 -37.87 -14.20 -15.22
C ASN A 404 -36.78 -13.22 -14.78
N LYS A 405 -37.14 -11.99 -14.38
CA LYS A 405 -36.19 -11.02 -13.84
C LYS A 405 -35.61 -11.48 -12.49
N VAL A 406 -36.43 -12.10 -11.63
CA VAL A 406 -35.94 -12.69 -10.37
C VAL A 406 -34.94 -13.81 -10.67
N LYS A 407 -35.25 -14.71 -11.61
CA LYS A 407 -34.32 -15.77 -12.05
C LYS A 407 -33.02 -15.22 -12.65
N LYS A 408 -33.11 -14.19 -13.51
CA LYS A 408 -31.92 -13.52 -14.09
C LYS A 408 -31.05 -12.88 -12.99
N MET A 409 -31.67 -12.22 -12.01
CA MET A 409 -30.94 -11.65 -10.87
C MET A 409 -30.28 -12.74 -10.02
N GLY A 410 -30.97 -13.86 -9.76
CA GLY A 410 -30.38 -15.01 -9.07
C GLY A 410 -29.15 -15.56 -9.79
N ARG A 411 -29.17 -15.61 -11.12
CA ARG A 411 -28.01 -15.99 -11.94
C ARG A 411 -26.88 -14.97 -11.88
N ASN A 412 -27.20 -13.68 -11.91
CA ASN A 412 -26.21 -12.61 -11.73
C ASN A 412 -25.50 -12.73 -10.39
N ILE A 413 -26.26 -12.87 -9.30
CA ILE A 413 -25.73 -13.04 -7.94
C ILE A 413 -24.86 -14.30 -7.86
N PHE A 414 -25.33 -15.42 -8.41
CA PHE A 414 -24.56 -16.66 -8.42
C PHE A 414 -23.24 -16.53 -9.20
N ALA A 415 -23.25 -15.85 -10.35
CA ALA A 415 -22.04 -15.62 -11.14
C ALA A 415 -21.03 -14.76 -10.37
N ILE A 416 -21.47 -13.70 -9.69
CA ILE A 416 -20.61 -12.88 -8.82
C ILE A 416 -20.06 -13.72 -7.67
N GLN A 417 -20.92 -14.49 -7.00
CA GLN A 417 -20.56 -15.32 -5.86
C GLN A 417 -19.48 -16.36 -6.23
N GLN A 418 -19.60 -17.02 -7.39
CA GLN A 418 -18.58 -17.96 -7.87
C GLN A 418 -17.25 -17.27 -8.16
N ASN A 419 -17.27 -16.07 -8.74
CA ASN A 419 -16.05 -15.33 -9.04
C ASN A 419 -15.33 -14.86 -7.76
N LEU A 420 -16.06 -14.20 -6.85
CA LEU A 420 -15.49 -13.75 -5.59
C LEU A 420 -14.99 -14.90 -4.73
N ALA A 421 -15.75 -15.98 -4.59
CA ALA A 421 -15.28 -17.15 -3.85
C ALA A 421 -14.01 -17.77 -4.45
N GLY A 422 -13.84 -17.67 -5.77
CA GLY A 422 -12.61 -18.07 -6.46
C GLY A 422 -11.40 -17.18 -6.15
N ILE A 423 -11.62 -15.86 -5.95
CA ILE A 423 -10.56 -14.89 -5.62
C ILE A 423 -10.23 -14.93 -4.13
N THR A 424 -11.25 -14.85 -3.27
CA THR A 424 -11.08 -14.73 -1.81
C THR A 424 -10.84 -16.08 -1.13
N MET A 425 -11.21 -17.19 -1.78
CA MET A 425 -11.26 -18.53 -1.19
C MET A 425 -12.16 -18.59 0.06
N THR A 426 -13.18 -17.72 0.13
CA THR A 426 -14.14 -17.67 1.24
C THR A 426 -15.59 -17.76 0.74
N ARG A 427 -16.52 -18.07 1.65
CA ARG A 427 -17.95 -18.10 1.35
C ARG A 427 -18.54 -16.70 1.45
N GLU A 428 -19.20 -16.26 0.38
CA GLU A 428 -19.86 -14.95 0.32
C GLU A 428 -21.29 -14.98 0.91
N VAL A 429 -21.39 -14.97 2.24
CA VAL A 429 -22.69 -15.03 2.96
C VAL A 429 -23.60 -13.83 2.64
N ALA A 430 -23.01 -12.66 2.39
CA ALA A 430 -23.77 -11.47 2.03
C ALA A 430 -24.51 -11.64 0.68
N LEU A 431 -23.90 -12.34 -0.28
CA LEU A 431 -24.53 -12.63 -1.57
C LEU A 431 -25.62 -13.70 -1.44
N ASP A 432 -25.48 -14.66 -0.52
CA ASP A 432 -26.58 -15.57 -0.16
C ASP A 432 -27.79 -14.76 0.36
N ARG A 433 -27.56 -13.76 1.22
CA ARG A 433 -28.59 -12.84 1.72
C ARG A 433 -29.23 -12.01 0.59
N ALA A 434 -28.44 -11.47 -0.34
CA ALA A 434 -28.98 -10.76 -1.50
C ALA A 434 -29.83 -11.67 -2.39
N ARG A 435 -29.44 -12.94 -2.57
CA ARG A 435 -30.25 -13.90 -3.32
C ARG A 435 -31.60 -14.16 -2.65
N GLN A 436 -31.60 -14.37 -1.33
CA GLN A 436 -32.82 -14.55 -0.54
C GLN A 436 -33.74 -13.32 -0.66
N PHE A 437 -33.18 -12.11 -0.66
CA PHE A 437 -33.94 -10.87 -0.88
C PHE A 437 -34.71 -10.88 -2.20
N PHE A 438 -34.06 -11.27 -3.31
CA PHE A 438 -34.74 -11.33 -4.60
C PHE A 438 -35.72 -12.49 -4.70
N GLU A 439 -35.49 -13.61 -3.99
CA GLU A 439 -36.44 -14.72 -3.93
C GLU A 439 -37.77 -14.30 -3.27
N LEU A 440 -37.76 -13.35 -2.33
CA LEU A 440 -38.97 -12.76 -1.74
C LEU A 440 -39.90 -12.10 -2.77
N LEU A 441 -39.41 -11.67 -3.93
CA LEU A 441 -40.24 -11.08 -4.98
C LEU A 441 -41.18 -12.09 -5.66
N ASN A 442 -40.96 -13.39 -5.46
CA ASN A 442 -41.88 -14.43 -5.93
C ASN A 442 -43.05 -14.64 -4.96
N HIS A 443 -42.92 -14.19 -3.72
CA HIS A 443 -43.95 -14.35 -2.69
C HIS A 443 -45.08 -13.32 -2.81
N ASN A 444 -46.20 -13.58 -2.14
CA ASN A 444 -47.24 -12.58 -1.93
C ASN A 444 -46.99 -11.79 -0.63
N TYR A 445 -47.71 -10.68 -0.44
CA TYR A 445 -47.48 -9.82 0.74
C TYR A 445 -47.72 -10.54 2.07
N GLU A 446 -48.73 -11.42 2.13
CA GLU A 446 -49.05 -12.16 3.35
C GLU A 446 -47.96 -13.18 3.69
N GLU A 447 -47.43 -13.88 2.69
CA GLU A 447 -46.29 -14.79 2.84
C GLU A 447 -45.06 -14.06 3.38
N ILE A 448 -44.75 -12.87 2.86
CA ILE A 448 -43.61 -12.06 3.32
C ILE A 448 -43.82 -11.61 4.78
N LEU A 449 -45.01 -11.10 5.12
CA LEU A 449 -45.31 -10.66 6.48
C LEU A 449 -45.29 -11.82 7.48
N ASN A 450 -45.84 -12.98 7.11
CA ASN A 450 -45.80 -14.17 7.94
C ASN A 450 -44.36 -14.64 8.18
N GLN A 451 -43.52 -14.61 7.15
CA GLN A 451 -42.10 -14.97 7.29
C GLN A 451 -41.36 -14.05 8.27
N ILE A 452 -41.65 -12.74 8.26
CA ILE A 452 -41.06 -11.80 9.23
C ILE A 452 -41.51 -12.12 10.66
N VAL A 453 -42.77 -12.51 10.86
CA VAL A 453 -43.30 -12.90 12.18
C VAL A 453 -42.68 -14.21 12.68
N GLU A 454 -42.46 -15.18 11.79
CA GLU A 454 -41.95 -16.51 12.15
C GLU A 454 -40.42 -16.55 12.32
N GLU A 455 -39.68 -15.90 11.42
CA GLU A 455 -38.21 -15.97 11.33
C GLU A 455 -37.49 -14.70 11.81
N GLY A 456 -38.25 -13.64 12.10
CA GLY A 456 -37.72 -12.31 12.41
C GLY A 456 -37.27 -11.52 11.17
N PRO A 457 -37.01 -10.21 11.31
CA PRO A 457 -36.58 -9.36 10.20
C PRO A 457 -35.16 -9.67 9.73
N GLN A 458 -35.03 -10.04 8.46
CA GLN A 458 -33.73 -10.30 7.80
C GLN A 458 -33.21 -9.09 6.99
N PHE A 459 -34.08 -8.12 6.74
CA PHE A 459 -33.83 -6.91 5.97
C PHE A 459 -34.32 -5.67 6.72
N GLN A 460 -33.86 -4.50 6.29
CA GLN A 460 -34.27 -3.23 6.87
C GLN A 460 -35.68 -2.86 6.44
N GLU A 461 -36.39 -2.05 7.23
CA GLU A 461 -37.76 -1.59 6.94
C GLU A 461 -37.88 -0.96 5.54
N HIS A 462 -36.90 -0.14 5.14
CA HIS A 462 -36.90 0.51 3.83
C HIS A 462 -36.68 -0.48 2.68
N GLU A 463 -35.90 -1.55 2.88
CA GLU A 463 -35.68 -2.62 1.91
C GLU A 463 -36.98 -3.42 1.70
N TYR A 464 -37.66 -3.80 2.79
CA TYR A 464 -38.98 -4.44 2.72
C TYR A 464 -40.05 -3.54 2.08
N SER A 465 -40.05 -2.25 2.43
CA SER A 465 -40.99 -1.28 1.87
C SER A 465 -40.82 -1.15 0.36
N ALA A 466 -39.58 -1.02 -0.12
CA ALA A 466 -39.28 -0.97 -1.55
C ALA A 466 -39.69 -2.26 -2.27
N LEU A 467 -39.46 -3.41 -1.63
CA LEU A 467 -39.84 -4.72 -2.15
C LEU A 467 -41.37 -4.84 -2.32
N ILE A 468 -42.14 -4.50 -1.29
CA ILE A 468 -43.62 -4.51 -1.33
C ILE A 468 -44.15 -3.57 -2.42
N GLN A 469 -43.59 -2.36 -2.52
CA GLN A 469 -43.97 -1.41 -3.56
C GLN A 469 -43.71 -1.96 -4.97
N LEU A 470 -42.57 -2.61 -5.20
CA LEU A 470 -42.26 -3.20 -6.49
C LEU A 470 -43.21 -4.36 -6.84
N ILE A 471 -43.54 -5.22 -5.88
CA ILE A 471 -44.51 -6.30 -6.08
C ILE A 471 -45.87 -5.70 -6.49
N HIS A 472 -46.30 -4.63 -5.83
CA HIS A 472 -47.56 -3.96 -6.17
C HIS A 472 -47.57 -3.37 -7.57
N ASN A 473 -46.57 -2.56 -7.91
CA ASN A 473 -46.44 -1.94 -9.23
C ASN A 473 -46.41 -2.97 -10.38
N SER A 474 -45.99 -4.20 -10.07
CA SER A 474 -45.89 -5.29 -11.03
C SER A 474 -47.18 -6.09 -11.20
N ARG A 475 -48.08 -6.03 -10.22
CA ARG A 475 -49.37 -6.73 -10.19
C ARG A 475 -50.58 -5.84 -10.52
N GLU A 476 -50.37 -4.54 -10.75
CA GLU A 476 -51.43 -3.61 -11.21
C GLU A 476 -52.18 -4.18 -12.42
N GLY A 477 -53.42 -4.62 -12.19
CA GLY A 477 -54.32 -5.21 -13.20
C GLY A 477 -54.91 -6.58 -12.84
N ILE A 478 -54.41 -7.25 -11.80
CA ILE A 478 -54.89 -8.57 -11.36
C ILE A 478 -55.50 -8.44 -9.95
N TYR A 479 -56.82 -8.20 -9.91
CA TYR A 479 -57.69 -8.08 -8.72
C TYR A 479 -57.41 -6.89 -7.79
N GLU A 480 -58.47 -6.18 -7.40
CA GLU A 480 -58.48 -5.13 -6.38
C GLU A 480 -58.05 -5.71 -5.03
N GLN A 481 -56.75 -5.70 -4.73
CA GLN A 481 -56.22 -5.87 -3.38
C GLN A 481 -56.17 -4.50 -2.68
N GLU A 482 -56.23 -4.51 -1.35
CA GLU A 482 -56.12 -3.31 -0.50
C GLU A 482 -54.99 -2.36 -0.96
N PRO A 483 -55.14 -1.04 -0.76
CA PRO A 483 -54.10 -0.09 -1.15
C PRO A 483 -52.77 -0.43 -0.46
N VAL A 484 -51.64 -0.26 -1.15
CA VAL A 484 -50.28 -0.58 -0.67
C VAL A 484 -50.00 -0.03 0.73
N SER A 485 -50.56 1.14 1.03
CA SER A 485 -50.45 1.78 2.34
C SER A 485 -50.84 0.86 3.51
N VAL A 486 -51.85 0.00 3.32
CA VAL A 486 -52.29 -0.94 4.36
C VAL A 486 -51.23 -2.01 4.63
N TYR A 487 -50.60 -2.55 3.57
CA TYR A 487 -49.53 -3.53 3.73
C TYR A 487 -48.26 -2.91 4.33
N LEU A 488 -47.94 -1.67 3.98
CA LEU A 488 -46.82 -0.94 4.58
C LEU A 488 -47.06 -0.61 6.05
N GLU A 489 -48.30 -0.28 6.43
CA GLU A 489 -48.67 -0.05 7.83
C GLU A 489 -48.61 -1.35 8.65
N LYS A 490 -49.11 -2.47 8.09
CA LYS A 490 -48.97 -3.80 8.70
C LYS A 490 -47.51 -4.21 8.87
N LEU A 491 -46.66 -3.99 7.85
CA LEU A 491 -45.22 -4.22 7.93
C LEU A 491 -44.61 -3.46 9.11
N ARG A 492 -44.90 -2.16 9.23
CA ARG A 492 -44.35 -1.33 10.29
C ARG A 492 -44.79 -1.81 11.69
N GLN A 493 -46.07 -2.17 11.85
CA GLN A 493 -46.58 -2.73 13.10
C GLN A 493 -45.86 -4.02 13.49
N ILE A 494 -45.70 -4.94 12.54
CA ILE A 494 -44.99 -6.21 12.76
C ILE A 494 -43.53 -5.95 13.16
N LEU A 495 -42.84 -5.05 12.44
CA LEU A 495 -41.45 -4.72 12.76
C LEU A 495 -41.31 -4.07 14.14
N ASP A 496 -42.23 -3.18 14.53
CA ASP A 496 -42.26 -2.57 15.86
C ASP A 496 -42.52 -3.63 16.95
N GLU A 497 -43.43 -4.58 16.73
CA GLU A 497 -43.74 -5.66 17.68
C GLU A 497 -42.58 -6.65 17.83
N VAL A 498 -41.93 -7.01 16.73
CA VAL A 498 -40.77 -7.92 16.74
C VAL A 498 -39.55 -7.23 17.36
N ALA A 499 -39.34 -5.93 17.11
CA ALA A 499 -38.25 -5.16 17.71
C ALA A 499 -38.40 -4.98 19.24
N VAL A 500 -39.62 -5.10 19.79
CA VAL A 500 -39.89 -5.02 21.24
C VAL A 500 -39.76 -6.39 21.92
N SER A 501 -39.77 -7.49 21.17
CA SER A 501 -39.72 -8.87 21.68
C SER A 501 -38.36 -9.56 21.58
N VAL A 502 -37.39 -8.94 20.89
CA VAL A 502 -35.97 -9.30 20.84
C VAL A 502 -35.19 -8.36 21.76
#